data_AF-A0A1W9M673-F1
#
_entry.id   AF-A0A1W9M673-F1
#
_cell.length_a   1.000
_cell.length_b   1.000
_cell.length_c   1.000
_cell.angle_alpha   90.00
_cell.angle_beta   90.00
_cell.angle_gamma   90.00
#
_symmetry.space_group_name_H-M   'P 1'
#
loop_
_entity.id
_entity.type
_entity.pdbx_description
1 polymer ?
#
loop_
_entity_poly.entity_id
_entity_poly.type
_entity_poly.pdbx_seq_one_letter_code
_entity_poly.pdbx_strand_id
1 'polypeptide(L)' 'MNKKYIGSDFDEFLHEEGILAVVEASAWKRVIAFQTESEMKRKRMTKTAMATQMKTSRAALERLLD' A
#
# COMPACT_ATOMS: atom_id res chain seq x y z
N MET A 1 25.29 18.05 9.24
CA MET A 1 24.26 17.53 10.16
C MET A 1 24.98 16.79 11.29
N ASN A 2 24.72 17.13 12.55
CA ASN A 2 25.41 16.52 13.69
C ASN A 2 24.76 15.16 14.01
N LYS A 3 25.49 14.06 13.82
CA LYS A 3 24.98 12.67 13.98
C LYS A 3 24.73 12.25 15.43
N LYS A 4 25.11 13.09 16.42
CA LYS A 4 25.02 12.77 17.85
C LYS A 4 23.59 12.49 18.36
N TYR A 5 22.56 12.97 17.64
CA TYR A 5 21.15 12.80 18.03
C TYR A 5 20.33 12.03 16.97
N ILE A 6 20.99 11.35 16.04
CA ILE A 6 20.31 10.50 15.03
C ILE A 6 20.43 9.06 15.53
N GLY A 7 19.31 8.45 15.88
CA GLY A 7 19.21 7.05 16.27
C GLY A 7 19.30 6.08 15.09
N SER A 8 18.91 4.84 15.34
CA SER A 8 18.66 3.84 14.29
C SER A 8 17.60 4.32 13.30
N ASP A 9 17.59 3.72 12.11
CA ASP A 9 16.52 4.01 11.15
C ASP A 9 15.19 3.38 11.59
N PHE A 10 14.12 3.75 10.89
CA PHE A 10 12.78 3.32 11.26
C PHE A 10 12.59 1.81 11.04
N ASP A 11 13.25 1.21 10.06
CA ASP A 11 13.10 -0.22 9.77
C ASP A 11 13.77 -1.06 10.86
N GLU A 12 14.92 -0.61 11.37
CA GLU A 12 15.60 -1.19 12.53
C GLU A 12 14.71 -1.09 13.78
N PHE A 13 14.07 0.05 14.04
CA PHE A 13 13.08 0.19 15.11
C PHE A 13 11.90 -0.80 14.96
N LEU A 14 11.31 -0.91 13.76
CA LEU A 14 10.20 -1.84 13.51
C LEU A 14 10.61 -3.31 13.64
N HIS A 15 11.87 -3.63 13.29
CA HIS A 15 12.45 -4.95 13.46
C HIS A 15 12.64 -5.29 14.93
N GLU A 16 13.17 -4.36 15.73
CA GLU A 16 13.31 -4.51 17.20
C GLU A 16 11.96 -4.74 17.88
N GLU A 17 10.92 -4.03 17.45
CA GLU A 17 9.54 -4.19 17.93
C GLU A 17 8.88 -5.49 17.42
N GLY A 18 9.51 -6.23 16.50
CA GLY A 18 8.97 -7.47 15.93
C GLY A 18 7.77 -7.28 15.01
N ILE A 19 7.53 -6.06 14.52
CA ILE A 19 6.36 -5.69 13.70
C ILE A 19 6.69 -5.27 12.26
N LEU A 20 7.96 -5.29 11.86
CA LEU A 20 8.39 -4.89 10.51
C LEU A 20 7.53 -5.52 9.41
N ALA A 21 7.37 -6.85 9.42
CA ALA A 21 6.64 -7.56 8.37
C ALA A 21 5.16 -7.14 8.24
N VAL A 22 4.47 -6.88 9.37
CA VAL A 22 3.05 -6.47 9.33
C VAL A 22 2.91 -5.01 8.88
N VAL A 23 3.86 -4.15 9.26
CA VAL A 23 3.91 -2.75 8.83
C VAL A 23 4.20 -2.66 7.34
N GLU A 24 5.20 -3.40 6.85
CA GLU A 24 5.52 -3.49 5.42
C GLU A 24 4.33 -3.99 4.62
N ALA A 25 3.70 -5.10 5.02
CA ALA A 25 2.54 -5.64 4.33
C ALA A 25 1.39 -4.61 4.26
N SER A 26 1.16 -3.88 5.35
CA SER A 26 0.17 -2.81 5.42
C SER A 26 0.53 -1.64 4.51
N ALA A 27 1.81 -1.25 4.45
CA ALA A 27 2.31 -0.19 3.59
C ALA A 27 2.15 -0.57 2.11
N TRP A 28 2.55 -1.78 1.73
CA TRP A 28 2.37 -2.31 0.37
C TRP A 28 0.90 -2.31 -0.05
N LYS A 29 -0.01 -2.80 0.81
CA LYS A 29 -1.46 -2.79 0.53
C LYS A 29 -1.94 -1.37 0.23
N ARG A 30 -1.60 -0.39 1.08
CA ARG A 30 -2.01 1.02 0.92
C ARG A 30 -1.47 1.66 -0.34
N VAL A 31 -0.20 1.39 -0.67
CA VAL A 31 0.43 1.92 -1.89
C VAL A 31 -0.26 1.37 -3.14
N ILE A 32 -0.51 0.06 -3.19
CA ILE A 32 -1.19 -0.57 -4.33
C ILE A 32 -2.64 -0.05 -4.45
N ALA A 33 -3.37 0.06 -3.34
CA ALA A 33 -4.71 0.62 -3.32
C ALA A 33 -4.73 2.05 -3.87
N PHE A 34 -3.86 2.92 -3.34
CA PHE A 34 -3.74 4.31 -3.77
C PHE A 34 -3.43 4.45 -5.26
N GLN A 35 -2.47 3.67 -5.77
CA GLN A 35 -2.14 3.66 -7.21
C GLN A 35 -3.34 3.20 -8.04
N THR A 36 -4.05 2.15 -7.60
CA THR A 36 -5.22 1.64 -8.29
C THR A 36 -6.35 2.67 -8.35
N GLU A 37 -6.66 3.34 -7.24
CA GLU A 37 -7.66 4.41 -7.21
C GLU A 37 -7.26 5.61 -8.09
N SER A 38 -5.98 5.98 -8.06
CA SER A 38 -5.44 7.08 -8.86
C SER A 38 -5.57 6.80 -10.35
N GLU A 39 -5.28 5.56 -10.76
CA GLU A 39 -5.48 5.09 -12.13
C GLU A 39 -6.95 5.10 -12.54
N MET A 40 -7.84 4.64 -11.66
CA MET A 40 -9.28 4.69 -11.91
C MET A 40 -9.76 6.12 -12.12
N LYS A 41 -9.32 7.07 -11.28
CA LYS A 41 -9.65 8.49 -11.42
C LYS A 41 -9.09 9.06 -12.72
N ARG A 42 -7.82 8.79 -13.03
CA ARG A 42 -7.15 9.28 -14.25
C ARG A 42 -7.85 8.80 -15.52
N LYS A 43 -8.26 7.54 -15.56
CA LYS A 43 -8.90 6.91 -16.71
C LYS A 43 -10.43 6.98 -16.68
N ARG A 44 -11.02 7.61 -15.66
CA ARG A 44 -12.47 7.66 -15.42
C ARG A 44 -13.13 6.26 -15.45
N MET A 45 -12.47 5.29 -14.82
CA MET A 45 -12.94 3.90 -14.79
C MET A 45 -13.80 3.61 -13.56
N THR A 46 -14.84 2.81 -13.75
CA THR A 46 -15.60 2.23 -12.64
C THR A 46 -14.83 1.07 -12.00
N LYS A 47 -15.20 0.69 -10.77
CA LYS A 47 -14.64 -0.48 -10.08
C LYS A 47 -14.79 -1.76 -10.90
N THR A 48 -15.94 -1.97 -11.55
CA THR A 48 -16.17 -3.14 -12.41
C THR A 48 -15.27 -3.15 -13.63
N ALA A 49 -15.08 -2.00 -14.29
CA ALA A 49 -14.18 -1.88 -15.45
C ALA A 49 -12.72 -2.13 -15.04
N MET A 50 -12.29 -1.57 -13.91
CA MET A 50 -10.93 -1.78 -13.40
C MET A 50 -10.69 -3.25 -13.03
N ALA A 51 -11.63 -3.88 -12.32
CA ALA A 51 -11.52 -5.30 -11.96
C ALA A 51 -11.39 -6.19 -13.20
N THR A 52 -12.17 -5.90 -14.24
CA THR A 52 -12.07 -6.61 -15.53
C THR A 52 -10.68 -6.44 -16.18
N GLN A 53 -10.14 -5.20 -16.20
CA GLN A 53 -8.81 -4.92 -16.75
C GLN A 53 -7.70 -5.64 -15.96
N MET A 54 -7.83 -5.71 -14.63
CA MET A 54 -6.90 -6.41 -13.73
C MET A 54 -7.10 -7.94 -13.72
N LYS A 55 -8.05 -8.47 -14.50
CA LYS A 55 -8.41 -9.90 -14.53
C LYS A 55 -8.76 -10.44 -13.13
N THR A 56 -9.49 -9.66 -12.35
CA THR A 56 -9.93 -10.00 -11.00
C THR A 56 -11.42 -9.74 -10.84
N SER A 57 -11.99 -10.18 -9.71
CA SER A 57 -13.40 -9.92 -9.39
C SER A 57 -13.57 -8.51 -8.79
N ARG A 58 -14.76 -7.92 -8.96
CA ARG A 58 -15.11 -6.63 -8.32
C ARG A 58 -14.93 -6.70 -6.79
N ALA A 59 -15.28 -7.84 -6.18
CA ALA A 59 -15.13 -8.04 -4.74
C ALA A 59 -13.67 -8.14 -4.29
N ALA A 60 -12.79 -8.72 -5.10
CA ALA A 60 -11.35 -8.75 -4.81
C ALA A 60 -10.72 -7.37 -4.96
N LEU A 61 -11.14 -6.59 -5.97
CA LEU A 61 -10.75 -5.19 -6.08
C LEU A 61 -11.27 -4.38 -4.88
N GLU A 62 -12.51 -4.58 -4.45
CA GLU A 62 -13.07 -3.87 -3.28
C GLU A 62 -12.20 -4.10 -2.04
N ARG A 63 -11.85 -5.35 -1.71
CA ARG A 63 -10.99 -5.67 -0.56
C ARG A 63 -9.57 -5.11 -0.65
N LEU A 64 -9.08 -4.86 -1.87
CA LEU A 64 -7.81 -4.20 -2.08
C LEU A 64 -7.91 -2.70 -1.76
N LEU A 65 -9.03 -2.08 -2.12
CA LEU A 65 -9.30 -0.65 -1.93
C LEU A 65 -9.79 -0.31 -0.51
N ASP A 66 -10.39 -1.28 0.20
CA ASP A 66 -10.73 -1.22 1.64
C ASP A 66 -9.47 -1.20 2.52
#